data_AF-A0A9C6U072-F1
#
_entry.id   AF-A0A9C6U072-F1
#
_cell.length_a   1.000
_cell.length_b   1.000
_cell.length_c   1.000
_cell.angle_alpha   90.00
_cell.angle_beta   90.00
_cell.angle_gamma   90.00
#
_symmetry.space_group_name_H-M   'P 1'
#
loop_
_entity.id
_entity.type
_entity.pdbx_description
1 polymer ?
#
loop_
_entity_poly.entity_id
_entity_poly.type
_entity_poly.pdbx_seq_one_letter_code
_entity_poly.pdbx_strand_id
1 'polypeptide(L)'
;MAMMECVSVLVESLVRELEEDDEEEDLWGHYQQRENDCVLSEWSEWSQCTTTCGINAQKIRSRRVEREPGAGGRPCGPRSEVRSCQLLPCPR
;
A
#
# COMPACT_ATOMS: atom_id res chain seq x y z
N MET A 1 -24.48 -15.57 -56.15
CA MET A 1 -24.85 -16.63 -55.20
C MET A 1 -23.64 -16.89 -54.33
N ALA A 2 -23.81 -16.62 -53.03
CA ALA A 2 -23.05 -17.06 -51.86
C ALA A 2 -21.58 -17.45 -52.03
N MET A 3 -20.69 -16.73 -51.33
CA MET A 3 -19.49 -17.22 -50.61
C MET A 3 -18.52 -16.06 -50.28
N MET A 4 -19.00 -14.85 -49.97
CA MET A 4 -18.10 -13.78 -49.50
C MET A 4 -18.71 -12.73 -48.58
N GLU A 5 -19.81 -13.06 -47.88
CA GLU A 5 -20.33 -12.23 -46.78
C GLU A 5 -20.91 -13.12 -45.67
N CYS A 6 -20.03 -13.71 -44.84
CA CYS A 6 -20.39 -14.33 -43.55
C CYS A 6 -19.30 -14.19 -42.48
N VAL A 7 -18.12 -13.63 -42.80
CA VAL A 7 -17.04 -13.43 -41.81
C VAL A 7 -17.41 -12.32 -40.80
N SER A 8 -18.47 -11.55 -41.07
CA SER A 8 -18.99 -10.49 -40.21
C SER A 8 -19.88 -10.98 -39.05
N VAL A 9 -20.60 -12.10 -39.18
CA VAL A 9 -21.63 -12.47 -38.17
C VAL A 9 -21.08 -13.37 -37.03
N LEU A 10 -19.90 -13.97 -37.19
CA LEU A 10 -19.26 -14.72 -36.09
C LEU A 10 -18.38 -13.86 -35.19
N VAL A 11 -17.90 -12.72 -35.69
CA VAL A 11 -17.13 -11.76 -34.88
C VAL A 11 -18.07 -11.02 -33.93
N GLU A 12 -19.33 -10.80 -34.30
CA GLU A 12 -20.32 -10.09 -33.46
C GLU A 12 -20.81 -10.91 -32.24
N SER A 13 -20.66 -12.24 -32.24
CA SER A 13 -20.96 -13.07 -31.05
C SER A 13 -19.83 -13.07 -30.02
N LEU A 14 -18.59 -12.76 -30.43
CA LEU A 14 -17.41 -12.70 -29.57
C LEU A 14 -17.11 -11.29 -29.07
N VAL A 15 -17.68 -10.26 -29.71
CA VAL A 15 -17.49 -8.85 -29.35
C VAL A 15 -18.53 -8.36 -28.33
N ARG A 16 -19.51 -9.18 -27.93
CA ARG A 16 -20.46 -8.83 -26.86
C ARG A 16 -19.90 -9.03 -25.43
N GLU A 17 -18.58 -9.02 -25.27
CA GLU A 17 -17.90 -8.98 -23.97
C GLU A 17 -16.85 -7.84 -23.89
N LEU A 18 -16.73 -6.97 -24.90
CA LEU A 18 -15.71 -5.92 -24.92
C LEU A 18 -16.24 -4.60 -25.48
N GLU A 19 -16.99 -3.84 -24.67
CA GLU A 19 -17.10 -2.37 -24.77
C GLU A 19 -17.95 -1.82 -23.61
N GLU A 20 -17.30 -1.35 -22.53
CA GLU A 20 -17.61 -0.11 -21.81
C GLU A 20 -16.58 0.12 -20.68
N ASP A 21 -15.73 1.13 -20.91
CA ASP A 21 -14.88 1.88 -19.98
C ASP A 21 -13.56 1.24 -19.48
N ASP A 22 -12.47 1.67 -20.14
CA ASP A 22 -11.20 2.14 -19.56
C ASP A 22 -10.35 1.21 -18.63
N GLU A 23 -9.04 1.23 -18.90
CA GLU A 23 -7.94 0.89 -17.98
C GLU A 23 -7.38 -0.55 -17.91
N GLU A 24 -6.39 -0.77 -18.78
CA GLU A 24 -5.16 -1.53 -18.46
C GLU A 24 -4.34 -0.83 -17.35
N GLU A 25 -4.98 -0.45 -16.24
CA GLU A 25 -4.39 0.19 -15.07
C GLU A 25 -5.25 -0.21 -13.86
N ASP A 26 -4.99 -1.37 -13.24
CA ASP A 26 -5.33 -1.59 -11.81
C ASP A 26 -4.83 -2.92 -11.23
N LEU A 27 -3.71 -3.45 -11.76
CA LEU A 27 -2.88 -4.44 -11.05
C LEU A 27 -2.17 -3.86 -9.81
N TRP A 28 -2.80 -2.88 -9.16
CA TRP A 28 -2.47 -2.41 -7.81
C TRP A 28 -3.71 -2.07 -6.96
N GLY A 29 -4.92 -2.48 -7.38
CA GLY A 29 -6.17 -2.19 -6.65
C GLY A 29 -6.60 -3.27 -5.63
N HIS A 30 -6.04 -4.48 -5.69
CA HIS A 30 -6.46 -5.60 -4.82
C HIS A 30 -5.76 -5.64 -3.45
N TYR A 31 -5.37 -4.49 -2.88
CA TYR A 31 -5.06 -4.45 -1.46
C TYR A 31 -6.37 -4.45 -0.68
N GLN A 32 -6.95 -5.64 -0.47
CA GLN A 32 -8.16 -5.82 0.32
C GLN A 32 -7.89 -5.54 1.81
N GLN A 33 -7.66 -4.28 2.14
CA GLN A 33 -7.91 -3.76 3.47
C GLN A 33 -9.40 -3.86 3.70
N ARG A 34 -9.82 -4.85 4.51
CA ARG A 34 -11.23 -4.96 4.88
C ARG A 34 -11.68 -3.61 5.42
N GLU A 35 -12.89 -3.20 5.07
CA GLU A 35 -13.45 -1.89 5.46
C GLU A 35 -13.38 -1.64 6.98
N ASN A 36 -13.45 -2.72 7.77
CA ASN A 36 -13.38 -2.66 9.22
C ASN A 36 -11.94 -2.72 9.78
N ASP A 37 -10.92 -3.00 8.98
CA ASP A 37 -9.55 -3.05 9.48
C ASP A 37 -9.03 -1.64 9.75
N CYS A 38 -8.22 -1.51 10.80
CA CYS A 38 -7.53 -0.26 11.07
C CYS A 38 -6.59 0.12 9.92
N VAL A 39 -6.66 1.38 9.51
CA VAL A 39 -5.75 1.98 8.53
C VAL A 39 -4.82 2.93 9.27
N LEU A 40 -3.53 2.70 9.10
CA LEU A 40 -2.47 3.56 9.62
C LEU A 40 -1.88 4.34 8.45
N SER A 41 -1.53 5.60 8.70
CA SER A 41 -0.82 6.41 7.73
C SER A 41 0.53 5.79 7.39
N GLU A 42 1.15 6.31 6.35
CA GLU A 42 2.58 6.13 6.16
C GLU A 42 3.37 6.55 7.40
N TRP A 43 4.53 5.93 7.55
CA TRP A 43 5.47 6.29 8.59
C TRP A 43 6.03 7.69 8.33
N SER A 44 6.16 8.47 9.39
CA SER A 44 6.99 9.67 9.35
C SER A 44 8.43 9.30 8.99
N GLU A 45 9.19 10.30 8.56
CA GLU A 45 10.63 10.18 8.55
C GLU A 45 11.17 9.85 9.94
N TRP A 46 12.33 9.20 9.97
CA TRP A 46 13.04 8.97 11.22
C TRP A 46 13.52 10.29 11.79
N SER A 47 13.37 10.46 13.10
CA SER A 47 14.00 11.54 13.84
C SER A 47 15.53 11.46 13.69
N GLN A 48 16.20 12.56 14.00
CA GLN A 48 17.62 12.53 14.27
C GLN A 48 17.91 11.59 15.46
N CYS A 49 19.15 11.08 15.51
CA CYS A 49 19.61 10.31 16.65
C CYS A 49 19.60 11.17 17.92
N THR A 50 19.25 10.57 19.05
CA THR A 50 19.26 11.25 20.37
C THR A 50 20.60 11.89 20.71
N THR A 51 21.69 11.31 20.19
CA THR A 51 23.05 11.83 20.31
C THR A 51 23.79 11.70 18.97
N THR A 52 24.89 12.44 18.82
CA THR A 52 25.76 12.41 17.63
C THR A 52 26.88 11.36 17.73
N CYS A 53 27.10 10.81 18.92
CA CYS A 53 28.03 9.71 19.18
C CYS A 53 27.44 8.78 20.26
N GLY A 54 28.00 7.58 20.36
CA GLY A 54 27.61 6.59 21.37
C GLY A 54 26.72 5.48 20.81
N ILE A 55 27.02 4.26 21.25
CA ILE A 55 26.35 3.02 20.80
C ILE A 55 24.88 2.90 21.24
N ASN A 56 24.47 3.71 22.22
CA ASN A 56 23.11 3.73 22.76
C ASN A 56 22.24 4.82 22.13
N ALA A 57 22.74 5.51 21.10
CA ALA A 57 21.96 6.50 20.37
C ALA A 57 20.73 5.84 19.71
N GLN A 58 19.59 6.51 19.75
CA GLN A 58 18.32 5.99 19.21
C GLN A 58 17.67 7.01 18.29
N LYS A 59 16.87 6.53 17.34
CA LYS A 59 15.99 7.33 16.50
C LYS A 59 14.58 6.78 16.54
N ILE A 60 13.61 7.67 16.36
CA ILE A 60 12.19 7.38 16.55
C ILE A 60 11.45 7.81 15.29
N ARG A 61 10.47 7.03 14.87
CA ARG A 61 9.46 7.46 13.89
C ARG A 61 8.06 7.17 14.41
N SER A 62 7.08 7.86 13.88
CA SER A 62 5.68 7.69 14.27
C SER A 62 4.76 7.66 13.06
N ARG A 63 3.54 7.16 13.29
CA ARG A 63 2.45 7.19 12.31
C ARG A 63 1.12 7.38 13.03
N ARG A 64 0.12 7.87 12.29
CA ARG A 64 -1.22 8.16 12.82
C ARG A 64 -2.21 7.10 12.37
N VAL A 65 -3.26 6.93 13.16
CA VAL A 65 -4.44 6.15 12.74
C VAL A 65 -5.27 7.04 11.84
N GLU A 66 -5.54 6.56 10.63
CA GLU A 66 -6.40 7.23 9.65
C GLU A 66 -7.82 6.70 9.72
N ARG A 67 -7.97 5.41 10.02
CA ARG A 67 -9.26 4.77 10.27
C ARG A 67 -9.14 3.83 11.46
N GLU A 68 -10.00 4.03 12.46
CA GLU A 68 -10.13 3.12 13.59
C GLU A 68 -10.73 1.78 13.16
N PRO A 69 -10.39 0.67 13.84
CA PRO A 69 -10.95 -0.63 13.51
C PRO A 69 -12.46 -0.69 13.84
N GLY A 70 -13.24 -1.17 12.88
CA GLY A 70 -14.65 -1.50 13.05
C GLY A 70 -14.87 -2.86 13.73
N ALA A 71 -16.14 -3.23 13.93
CA ALA A 71 -16.50 -4.51 14.53
C ALA A 71 -15.95 -5.70 13.73
N GLY A 72 -15.19 -6.57 14.39
CA GLY A 72 -14.57 -7.74 13.73
C GLY A 72 -13.38 -7.42 12.81
N GLY A 73 -12.94 -6.16 12.78
CA GLY A 73 -11.76 -5.71 12.06
C GLY A 73 -10.45 -5.94 12.82
N ARG A 74 -9.32 -5.90 12.09
CA ARG A 74 -7.99 -6.00 12.69
C ARG A 74 -7.63 -4.70 13.42
N PRO A 75 -7.13 -4.77 14.67
CA PRO A 75 -6.71 -3.59 15.41
C PRO A 75 -5.47 -2.96 14.79
N CYS A 76 -5.24 -1.69 15.12
CA CYS A 76 -4.06 -0.97 14.67
C CYS A 76 -2.78 -1.60 15.22
N GLY A 77 -1.75 -1.72 14.38
CA GLY A 77 -0.39 -2.00 14.81
C GLY A 77 0.26 -0.85 15.59
N PRO A 78 1.56 -0.96 15.93
CA PRO A 78 2.27 0.06 16.68
C PRO A 78 2.31 1.39 15.92
N ARG A 79 2.14 2.48 16.66
CA ARG A 79 2.12 3.87 16.14
C ARG A 79 3.48 4.58 16.27
N SER A 80 4.40 3.98 17.03
CA SER A 80 5.76 4.45 17.21
C SER A 80 6.72 3.30 17.01
N GLU A 81 7.89 3.61 16.48
CA GLU A 81 8.97 2.65 16.33
C GLU A 81 10.28 3.31 16.77
N VAL A 82 11.10 2.58 17.51
CA VAL A 82 12.41 3.01 17.98
C VAL A 82 13.46 2.08 17.39
N ARG A 83 14.56 2.67 16.89
CA ARG A 83 15.71 1.92 16.39
C ARG A 83 17.00 2.52 16.93
N SER A 84 18.00 1.68 17.17
CA SER A 84 19.34 2.13 17.49
C SER A 84 20.00 2.79 16.29
N CYS A 85 20.79 3.82 16.54
CA CYS A 85 21.66 4.43 15.56
C CYS A 85 23.02 3.72 15.53
N GLN A 86 23.61 3.62 14.34
CA GLN A 86 24.92 3.03 14.15
C GLN A 86 25.99 4.13 14.23
N LEU A 87 26.32 4.54 15.45
CA LEU A 87 27.31 5.60 15.72
C LEU A 87 28.55 5.02 16.39
N LEU A 88 29.69 5.69 16.16
CA LEU A 88 30.92 5.37 16.87
C LEU A 88 30.82 5.74 18.35
N PRO A 89 31.58 5.08 19.24
CA PRO A 89 31.71 5.50 20.63
C PRO A 89 32.11 6.97 20.73
N CYS A 90 31.60 7.68 21.73
CA CYS A 90 31.99 9.06 21.96
C CYS A 90 33.48 9.16 22.33
N PRO A 91 34.15 10.25 21.92
CA PRO A 91 35.49 10.56 22.41
C PRO A 91 35.43 10.72 23.94
N ARG A 92 36.50 10.30 24.61
CA ARG A 92 36.66 10.49 26.06
C ARG A 92 37.16 11.88 26.39
#